data_AF-A0A424RAT1-F1
#
_entry.id   AF-A0A424RAT1-F1
#
_cell.length_a   1.000
_cell.length_b   1.000
_cell.length_c   1.000
_cell.angle_alpha   90.00
_cell.angle_beta   90.00
_cell.angle_gamma   90.00
#
_symmetry.space_group_name_H-M   'P 1'
#
loop_
_entity.id
_entity.type
_entity.pdbx_description
1 polymer ?
#
loop_
_entity_poly.entity_id
_entity_poly.type
_entity_poly.pdbx_seq_one_letter_code
_entity_poly.pdbx_strand_id
1 'polypeptide(L)'
;MITQIENTKIGQTILSDIDQLINKKKKEVQYVKQHELKSILESVFRVTSVDVTERSNRSEVADAVKIFSFIAREHTNNNFKEIGEFINRDHSTIVIACNRYGDLYKTDTEFRYKADGCLSKFFAEEGEEQPKEVDIESINDDLKKCDHYTLCKIKNYIKRLLR
;
A
#
# COMPACT_ATOMS: atom_id res chain seq x y z
N MET A 1 -30.92 6.13 -44.57
CA MET A 1 -29.90 7.18 -44.37
C MET A 1 -30.02 7.83 -42.98
N ILE A 2 -31.21 8.28 -42.56
CA ILE A 2 -31.44 8.91 -41.24
C ILE A 2 -31.05 8.01 -40.06
N THR A 3 -31.46 6.74 -40.07
CA THR A 3 -31.14 5.75 -39.03
C THR A 3 -29.64 5.44 -38.85
N GLN A 4 -28.84 5.56 -39.91
CA GLN A 4 -27.38 5.36 -39.82
C GLN A 4 -26.69 6.56 -39.16
N ILE A 5 -27.19 7.77 -39.42
CA ILE A 5 -26.66 9.01 -38.84
C ILE A 5 -26.98 9.07 -37.33
N GLU A 6 -28.20 8.70 -36.94
CA GLU A 6 -28.62 8.62 -35.54
C GLU A 6 -27.81 7.56 -34.76
N ASN A 7 -27.62 6.37 -35.33
CA ASN A 7 -26.78 5.33 -34.72
C ASN A 7 -25.32 5.76 -34.54
N THR A 8 -24.79 6.54 -35.48
CA THR A 8 -23.41 7.08 -35.38
C THR A 8 -23.30 8.11 -34.26
N LYS A 9 -24.31 8.96 -34.10
CA LYS A 9 -24.37 9.98 -33.05
C LYS A 9 -24.53 9.36 -31.65
N ILE A 10 -25.38 8.33 -31.52
CA ILE A 10 -25.52 7.55 -30.28
C ILE A 10 -24.20 6.87 -29.92
N GLY A 11 -23.52 6.26 -30.90
CA GLY A 11 -22.22 5.64 -30.69
C GLY A 11 -21.16 6.63 -30.17
N GLN A 12 -21.12 7.84 -30.73
CA GLN A 12 -20.20 8.90 -30.27
C GLN A 12 -20.49 9.36 -28.83
N THR A 13 -21.76 9.48 -28.46
CA THR A 13 -22.15 9.82 -27.07
C THR A 13 -21.73 8.74 -26.09
N ILE A 14 -21.99 7.46 -26.39
CA ILE A 14 -21.60 6.34 -25.54
C ILE A 14 -20.08 6.29 -25.33
N LEU A 15 -19.29 6.53 -26.38
CA LEU A 15 -17.82 6.56 -26.28
C LEU A 15 -17.35 7.68 -25.34
N SER A 16 -17.93 8.88 -25.45
CA SER A 16 -17.61 9.99 -24.54
C SER A 16 -17.94 9.66 -23.08
N ASP A 17 -19.09 9.04 -22.82
CA ASP A 17 -19.50 8.69 -21.46
C ASP A 17 -18.59 7.62 -20.85
N ILE A 18 -18.17 6.63 -21.65
CA ILE A 18 -17.19 5.61 -21.23
C ILE A 18 -15.86 6.27 -20.87
N ASP A 19 -15.35 7.19 -21.68
CA ASP A 19 -14.09 7.90 -21.41
C ASP A 19 -14.16 8.70 -20.11
N GLN A 20 -15.30 9.34 -19.82
CA GLN A 20 -15.52 10.05 -18.57
C GLN A 20 -15.49 9.10 -17.36
N LEU A 21 -16.14 7.94 -17.46
CA LEU A 21 -16.15 6.93 -16.40
C LEU A 21 -14.75 6.35 -16.14
N ILE A 22 -14.00 6.03 -17.20
CA ILE A 22 -12.61 5.54 -17.09
C ILE A 22 -11.75 6.58 -16.37
N ASN A 23 -11.84 7.85 -16.77
CA ASN A 23 -11.06 8.93 -16.17
C ASN A 23 -11.44 9.18 -14.70
N LYS A 24 -12.73 9.10 -14.36
CA LYS A 24 -13.20 9.19 -12.97
C LYS A 24 -12.59 8.06 -12.12
N LYS A 25 -12.70 6.82 -12.58
CA LYS A 25 -12.13 5.66 -11.87
C LYS A 25 -10.62 5.74 -11.73
N LYS A 26 -9.91 6.20 -12.75
CA LYS A 26 -8.46 6.41 -12.69
C LYS A 26 -8.07 7.41 -11.60
N LYS A 27 -8.82 8.51 -11.45
CA LYS A 27 -8.58 9.51 -10.39
C LYS A 27 -8.85 8.93 -9.00
N GLU A 28 -9.93 8.17 -8.83
CA GLU A 28 -10.24 7.50 -7.56
C GLU A 28 -9.11 6.54 -7.14
N VAL A 29 -8.64 5.70 -8.06
CA VAL A 29 -7.52 4.78 -7.79
C VAL A 29 -6.24 5.54 -7.44
N GLN A 30 -5.93 6.62 -8.15
CA GLN A 30 -4.75 7.44 -7.87
C GLN A 30 -4.81 8.08 -6.48
N TYR A 31 -6.00 8.56 -6.07
CA TYR A 31 -6.21 9.14 -4.74
C TYR A 31 -5.96 8.11 -3.64
N VAL A 32 -6.54 6.91 -3.76
CA VAL A 32 -6.34 5.82 -2.78
C VAL A 32 -4.86 5.49 -2.65
N LYS A 33 -4.16 5.29 -3.77
CA LYS A 33 -2.72 5.01 -3.79
C LYS A 33 -1.89 6.06 -3.05
N GLN A 34 -2.17 7.35 -3.28
CA GLN A 34 -1.46 8.44 -2.62
C GLN A 34 -1.80 8.52 -1.13
N HIS A 35 -3.04 8.25 -0.76
CA HIS A 35 -3.47 8.22 0.64
C HIS A 35 -2.74 7.13 1.43
N GLU A 36 -2.65 5.90 0.89
CA GLU A 36 -1.91 4.80 1.50
C GLU A 36 -0.42 5.17 1.73
N LEU A 37 0.24 5.77 0.72
CA LEU A 37 1.63 6.21 0.86
C LEU A 37 1.80 7.31 1.91
N LYS A 38 0.82 8.20 2.05
CA LYS A 38 0.83 9.25 3.06
C LYS A 38 0.69 8.70 4.48
N SER A 39 -0.19 7.72 4.69
CA SER A 39 -0.34 7.01 5.99
C SER A 39 1.00 6.39 6.42
N ILE A 40 1.67 5.70 5.50
CA ILE A 40 3.00 5.10 5.75
C ILE A 40 4.06 6.17 6.03
N LEU A 41 4.05 7.27 5.28
CA LEU A 41 4.98 8.39 5.47
C LEU A 41 4.86 8.96 6.89
N GLU A 42 3.64 9.21 7.35
CA GLU A 42 3.36 9.74 8.70
C GLU A 42 3.82 8.76 9.79
N SER A 43 3.51 7.47 9.64
CA SER A 43 3.97 6.41 10.54
C SER A 43 5.50 6.36 10.65
N VAL A 44 6.22 6.43 9.52
CA VAL A 44 7.69 6.45 9.50
C VAL A 44 8.23 7.71 10.15
N PHE A 45 7.67 8.88 9.84
CA PHE A 45 8.08 10.14 10.44
C PHE A 45 7.91 10.14 11.96
N ARG A 46 6.78 9.64 12.48
CA ARG A 46 6.51 9.59 13.93
C ARG A 46 7.50 8.73 14.70
N VAL A 47 8.02 7.66 14.10
CA VAL A 47 8.96 6.74 14.77
C VAL A 47 10.40 7.21 14.61
N THR A 48 10.77 7.66 13.41
CA THR A 48 12.17 7.98 13.08
C THR A 48 12.51 9.46 13.27
N SER A 49 11.50 10.33 13.35
CA SER A 49 11.64 11.80 13.28
C SER A 49 12.36 12.28 12.01
N VAL A 50 12.29 11.48 10.93
CA VAL A 50 12.98 11.74 9.66
C VAL A 50 11.97 11.90 8.54
N ASP A 51 12.10 12.99 7.79
CA ASP A 51 11.37 13.17 6.54
C ASP A 51 12.10 12.42 5.41
N VAL A 52 11.46 11.38 4.88
CA VAL A 52 12.01 10.55 3.79
C VAL A 52 11.94 11.24 2.42
N THR A 53 11.20 12.34 2.30
CA THR A 53 11.14 13.13 1.06
C THR A 53 12.39 13.98 0.86
N GLU A 54 13.04 14.38 1.95
CA GLU A 54 14.28 15.16 1.92
C GLU A 54 15.43 14.37 1.29
N ARG A 55 16.18 14.98 0.36
CA ARG A 55 17.41 14.39 -0.16
C ARG A 55 18.55 14.61 0.82
N SER A 56 18.97 13.54 1.49
CA SER A 56 20.11 13.55 2.42
C SER A 56 20.91 12.26 2.30
N ASN A 57 22.21 12.37 2.58
CA ASN A 57 23.15 11.24 2.65
C ASN A 57 23.34 10.72 4.08
N ARG A 58 22.60 11.25 5.06
CA ARG A 58 22.63 10.77 6.44
C ARG A 58 22.12 9.33 6.50
N SER A 59 22.78 8.48 7.30
CA SER A 59 22.42 7.06 7.46
C SER A 59 20.99 6.90 7.97
N GLU A 60 20.56 7.73 8.92
CA GLU A 60 19.19 7.75 9.46
C GLU A 60 18.13 7.99 8.38
N VAL A 61 18.42 8.88 7.42
CA VAL A 61 17.54 9.14 6.26
C VAL A 61 17.53 7.95 5.32
N ALA A 62 18.69 7.37 5.05
CA ALA A 62 18.77 6.16 4.24
C ALA A 62 18.00 5.01 4.89
N ASP A 63 17.99 4.86 6.21
CA ASP A 63 17.27 3.80 6.91
C ASP A 63 15.76 4.03 6.93
N ALA A 64 15.31 5.26 7.19
CA ALA A 64 13.90 5.63 7.09
C ALA A 64 13.35 5.38 5.67
N VAL A 65 14.12 5.70 4.62
CA VAL A 65 13.76 5.42 3.22
C VAL A 65 13.62 3.91 2.97
N LYS A 66 14.51 3.07 3.53
CA LYS A 66 14.40 1.60 3.40
C LYS A 66 13.13 1.07 4.06
N ILE A 67 12.84 1.54 5.27
CA ILE A 67 11.64 1.14 6.01
C ILE A 67 10.38 1.58 5.24
N PHE A 68 10.28 2.85 4.86
CA PHE A 68 9.16 3.39 4.06
C PHE A 68 8.95 2.58 2.77
N SER A 69 10.03 2.37 2.00
CA SER A 69 9.97 1.69 0.71
C SER A 69 9.47 0.25 0.84
N PHE A 70 9.95 -0.47 1.85
CA PHE A 70 9.55 -1.85 2.09
C PHE A 70 8.08 -1.94 2.51
N ILE A 71 7.64 -1.12 3.48
CA ILE A 71 6.24 -1.11 3.94
C ILE A 71 5.30 -0.72 2.78
N ALA A 72 5.63 0.34 2.04
CA ALA A 72 4.86 0.76 0.87
C ALA A 72 4.76 -0.34 -0.17
N ARG A 73 5.84 -1.08 -0.42
CA ARG A 73 5.84 -2.14 -1.43
C ARG A 73 5.05 -3.37 -1.02
N GLU A 74 5.10 -3.76 0.25
CA GLU A 74 4.44 -4.97 0.76
C GLU A 74 2.95 -4.76 1.07
N HIS A 75 2.56 -3.54 1.44
CA HIS A 75 1.22 -3.26 1.98
C HIS A 75 0.35 -2.36 1.10
N THR A 76 0.84 -1.89 -0.05
CA THR A 76 0.05 -1.07 -0.98
C THR A 76 0.10 -1.61 -2.41
N ASN A 77 -0.80 -1.14 -3.27
CA ASN A 77 -0.78 -1.47 -4.70
C ASN A 77 0.14 -0.55 -5.53
N ASN A 78 1.03 0.19 -4.87
CA ASN A 78 1.98 1.07 -5.55
C ASN A 78 3.17 0.30 -6.13
N ASN A 79 3.54 0.63 -7.36
CA ASN A 79 4.75 0.10 -7.99
C ASN A 79 6.01 0.91 -7.59
N PHE A 80 7.20 0.39 -7.86
CA PHE A 80 8.46 1.04 -7.47
C PHE A 80 8.63 2.46 -8.02
N LYS A 81 8.07 2.75 -9.20
CA LYS A 81 8.11 4.09 -9.79
C LYS A 81 7.18 5.04 -9.03
N GLU A 82 5.94 4.62 -8.76
CA GLU A 82 4.96 5.41 -7.98
C GLU A 82 5.48 5.73 -6.57
N ILE A 83 6.06 4.73 -5.88
CA ILE A 83 6.67 4.91 -4.55
C ILE A 83 7.84 5.90 -4.62
N GLY A 84 8.72 5.75 -5.61
CA GLY A 84 9.87 6.63 -5.79
C GLY A 84 9.48 8.07 -6.10
N GLU A 85 8.55 8.26 -7.03
CA GLU A 85 8.00 9.57 -7.37
C GLU A 85 7.40 10.27 -6.15
N PHE A 86 6.71 9.52 -5.28
CA PHE A 86 6.12 10.07 -4.05
C PHE A 86 7.16 10.64 -3.07
N ILE A 87 8.36 10.07 -2.99
CA ILE A 87 9.45 10.53 -2.10
C ILE A 87 10.64 11.17 -2.85
N ASN A 88 10.44 11.60 -4.09
CA ASN A 88 11.48 12.25 -4.92
C ASN A 88 12.75 11.39 -5.16
N ARG A 89 12.56 10.07 -5.36
CA ARG A 89 13.62 9.07 -5.60
C ARG A 89 13.39 8.27 -6.89
N ASP A 90 14.48 7.80 -7.49
CA ASP A 90 14.39 6.91 -8.65
C ASP A 90 13.89 5.52 -8.25
N HIS A 91 13.12 4.88 -9.14
CA HIS A 91 12.60 3.53 -8.93
C HIS A 91 13.69 2.51 -8.56
N SER A 92 14.89 2.64 -9.13
CA SER A 92 16.05 1.79 -8.82
C SER A 92 16.52 1.96 -7.38
N THR A 93 16.41 3.17 -6.82
CA THR A 93 16.69 3.44 -5.40
C THR A 93 15.71 2.68 -4.52
N ILE A 94 14.42 2.66 -4.87
CA ILE A 94 13.38 1.93 -4.12
C ILE A 94 13.65 0.42 -4.15
N VAL A 95 14.03 -0.12 -5.30
CA VAL A 95 14.40 -1.54 -5.44
C VAL A 95 15.58 -1.89 -4.52
N ILE A 96 16.66 -1.09 -4.56
CA ILE A 96 17.82 -1.29 -3.68
C ILE A 96 17.41 -1.18 -2.21
N ALA A 97 16.57 -0.20 -1.87
CA ALA A 97 16.11 0.02 -0.51
C ALA A 97 15.32 -1.18 0.04
N CYS A 98 14.40 -1.74 -0.74
CA CYS A 98 13.64 -2.94 -0.38
C CYS A 98 14.55 -4.16 -0.20
N ASN A 99 15.54 -4.35 -1.08
CA ASN A 99 16.48 -5.46 -0.96
C ASN A 99 17.34 -5.33 0.32
N ARG A 100 17.83 -4.13 0.61
CA ARG A 100 18.66 -3.86 1.80
C ARG A 100 17.89 -3.94 3.11
N TYR A 101 16.59 -3.68 3.09
CA TYR A 101 15.72 -3.83 4.27
C TYR A 101 15.85 -5.24 4.87
N GLY A 102 15.77 -6.28 4.05
CA GLY A 102 15.79 -7.67 4.53
C GLY A 102 17.10 -8.08 5.21
N ASP A 103 18.23 -7.55 4.73
CA ASP A 103 19.54 -7.77 5.34
C ASP A 103 19.62 -7.05 6.69
N LEU A 104 19.31 -5.75 6.72
CA LEU A 104 19.39 -4.93 7.92
C LEU A 104 18.41 -5.38 9.00
N TYR A 105 17.21 -5.80 8.63
CA TYR A 105 16.23 -6.31 9.58
C TYR A 105 16.72 -7.56 10.33
N LYS A 106 17.57 -8.38 9.69
CA LYS A 106 18.15 -9.58 10.30
C LYS A 106 19.37 -9.25 11.17
N THR A 107 20.23 -8.35 10.70
CA THR A 107 21.56 -8.13 11.29
C THR A 107 21.61 -6.95 12.26
N ASP A 108 20.78 -5.93 12.06
CA ASP A 108 20.77 -4.70 12.85
C ASP A 108 19.53 -4.63 13.75
N THR A 109 19.77 -4.68 15.05
CA THR A 109 18.71 -4.69 16.06
C THR A 109 18.01 -3.34 16.19
N GLU A 110 18.73 -2.23 16.02
CA GLU A 110 18.16 -0.88 16.10
C GLU A 110 17.28 -0.62 14.87
N PHE A 111 17.76 -0.99 13.69
CA PHE A 111 16.98 -0.92 12.46
C PHE A 111 15.69 -1.73 12.56
N ARG A 112 15.78 -2.98 13.05
CA ARG A 112 14.61 -3.85 13.26
C ARG A 112 13.60 -3.20 14.22
N TYR A 113 14.07 -2.67 15.35
CA TYR A 113 13.20 -1.99 16.32
C TYR A 113 12.44 -0.81 15.69
N LYS A 114 13.13 0.03 14.89
CA LYS A 114 12.48 1.14 14.16
C LYS A 114 11.47 0.61 13.15
N ALA A 115 11.82 -0.42 12.39
CA ALA A 115 10.93 -1.01 11.38
C ALA A 115 9.65 -1.60 11.99
N ASP A 116 9.78 -2.35 13.08
CA ASP A 116 8.65 -2.91 13.83
C ASP A 116 7.78 -1.80 14.44
N GLY A 117 8.40 -0.73 14.94
CA GLY A 117 7.70 0.46 15.41
C GLY A 117 6.88 1.13 14.31
N CYS A 118 7.45 1.31 13.12
CA CYS A 118 6.75 1.90 11.98
C CYS A 118 5.56 1.03 11.53
N LEU A 119 5.75 -0.29 11.43
CA LEU A 119 4.68 -1.23 11.10
C LEU A 119 3.57 -1.22 12.15
N SER A 120 3.94 -1.24 13.43
CA SER A 120 2.98 -1.21 14.53
C SER A 120 2.15 0.07 14.52
N LYS A 121 2.78 1.23 14.25
CA LYS A 121 2.05 2.49 14.09
C LYS A 121 1.14 2.50 12.88
N PHE A 122 1.63 2.04 11.72
CA PHE A 122 0.83 1.97 10.51
C PHE A 122 -0.45 1.14 10.73
N PHE A 123 -0.33 -0.06 11.30
CA PHE A 123 -1.51 -0.89 11.58
C PHE A 123 -2.40 -0.37 12.73
N ALA A 124 -1.86 0.39 13.68
CA ALA A 124 -2.67 1.03 14.72
C ALA A 124 -3.46 2.22 14.16
N GLU A 125 -2.90 2.96 13.21
CA GLU A 125 -3.52 4.10 12.54
C GLU A 125 -4.58 3.62 11.50
N GLU A 126 -4.37 2.48 10.84
CA GLU A 126 -5.40 1.80 10.01
C GLU A 126 -6.60 1.27 10.85
N GLY A 127 -6.51 1.33 12.18
CA GLY A 127 -7.56 0.91 13.12
C GLY A 127 -8.66 1.94 13.37
N GLU A 128 -8.57 3.16 12.84
CA GLU A 128 -9.63 4.17 12.92
C GLU A 128 -10.42 4.29 11.59
N GLU A 129 -11.56 3.58 11.56
CA GLU A 129 -12.76 3.65 10.70
C GLU A 129 -12.68 3.52 9.15
N GLN A 130 -13.11 2.34 8.66
CA GLN A 130 -13.96 2.15 7.46
C GLN A 130 -15.03 1.04 7.77
N PRO A 131 -16.24 1.06 7.18
CA PRO A 131 -17.48 0.49 7.74
C PRO A 131 -17.66 -1.05 7.68
N LYS A 132 -18.50 -1.57 8.60
CA LYS A 132 -18.80 -2.99 8.90
C LYS A 132 -19.86 -3.64 7.98
N GLU A 133 -19.76 -4.95 7.73
CA GLU A 133 -20.91 -5.85 7.54
C GLU A 133 -20.56 -7.32 7.95
N VAL A 134 -21.59 -8.12 8.26
CA VAL A 134 -21.72 -9.05 9.41
C VAL A 134 -21.43 -10.54 9.08
N ASP A 135 -20.89 -11.30 10.06
CA ASP A 135 -20.98 -12.78 10.31
C ASP A 135 -19.80 -13.37 11.13
N ILE A 136 -19.11 -12.56 11.94
CA ILE A 136 -17.81 -12.93 12.54
C ILE A 136 -17.93 -13.76 13.83
N GLU A 137 -19.06 -13.69 14.53
CA GLU A 137 -19.13 -14.16 15.92
C GLU A 137 -19.07 -15.69 16.07
N SER A 138 -19.68 -16.48 15.17
CA SER A 138 -19.57 -17.96 15.22
C SER A 138 -18.21 -18.50 14.76
N ILE A 139 -17.46 -17.74 13.95
CA ILE A 139 -16.17 -18.16 13.38
C ILE A 139 -15.02 -17.79 14.33
N ASN A 140 -15.16 -16.68 15.06
CA ASN A 140 -14.12 -16.20 15.98
C ASN A 140 -13.89 -17.14 17.16
N ASP A 141 -14.92 -17.83 17.67
CA ASP A 141 -14.76 -18.71 18.83
C ASP A 141 -14.05 -20.04 18.52
N ASP A 142 -14.06 -20.48 17.26
CA ASP A 142 -13.27 -21.63 16.79
C ASP A 142 -11.88 -21.21 16.31
N LEU A 143 -11.69 -20.00 15.79
CA LEU A 143 -10.37 -19.44 15.46
C LEU A 143 -9.54 -19.12 16.69
N LYS A 144 -10.16 -18.71 17.81
CA LYS A 144 -9.46 -18.48 19.09
C LYS A 144 -8.83 -19.73 19.68
N LYS A 145 -9.28 -20.93 19.28
CA LYS A 145 -8.73 -22.22 19.75
C LYS A 145 -7.54 -22.70 18.90
N CYS A 146 -7.25 -22.05 17.77
CA CYS A 146 -6.18 -22.45 16.85
C CYS A 146 -4.87 -21.67 17.13
N ASP A 147 -3.72 -22.33 16.98
CA ASP A 147 -2.41 -21.69 17.19
C ASP A 147 -1.99 -20.75 16.04
N HIS A 148 -1.03 -19.88 16.35
CA HIS A 148 -0.53 -18.81 15.47
C HIS A 148 -0.11 -19.31 14.08
N TYR A 149 0.51 -20.49 14.01
CA TYR A 149 1.03 -21.02 12.76
C TYR A 149 -0.10 -21.51 11.84
N THR A 150 -1.09 -22.18 12.43
CA THR A 150 -2.27 -22.68 11.73
C THR A 150 -3.10 -21.54 11.13
N LEU A 151 -3.25 -20.44 11.87
CA LEU A 151 -3.91 -19.22 11.40
C LEU A 151 -3.19 -18.59 10.20
N CYS A 152 -1.86 -18.48 10.26
CA CYS A 152 -1.06 -17.96 9.16
C CYS A 152 -1.17 -18.82 7.89
N LYS A 153 -1.29 -20.14 8.04
CA LYS A 153 -1.38 -21.07 6.91
C LYS A 153 -2.76 -21.01 6.23
N ILE A 154 -3.84 -20.99 7.02
CA ILE A 154 -5.21 -20.82 6.53
C ILE A 154 -5.35 -19.48 5.82
N LYS A 155 -4.83 -18.39 6.41
CA LYS A 155 -4.76 -17.05 5.81
C LYS A 155 -4.11 -17.12 4.42
N ASN A 156 -2.96 -17.75 4.30
CA ASN A 156 -2.23 -17.86 3.03
C ASN A 156 -2.94 -18.74 1.99
N TYR A 157 -3.68 -19.78 2.41
CA TYR A 157 -4.45 -20.65 1.52
C TYR A 157 -5.69 -19.95 0.94
N ILE A 158 -6.45 -19.24 1.78
CA ILE A 158 -7.60 -18.44 1.33
C ILE A 158 -7.14 -17.32 0.37
N LYS A 159 -5.99 -16.68 0.70
CA LYS A 159 -5.34 -15.69 -0.18
C LYS A 159 -4.97 -16.23 -1.56
N ARG A 160 -4.84 -17.56 -1.69
CA ARG A 160 -4.62 -18.25 -2.98
C ARG A 160 -5.92 -18.64 -3.69
N LEU A 161 -6.99 -18.98 -2.96
CA LEU A 161 -8.28 -19.38 -3.52
C LEU A 161 -9.11 -18.21 -4.05
N LEU A 162 -8.94 -17.02 -3.49
CA LEU A 162 -9.62 -15.79 -3.94
C LEU A 162 -8.91 -15.10 -5.14
N ARG A 163 -8.05 -15.83 -5.85
CA ARG A 163 -7.42 -15.40 -7.10
C ARG A 163 -8.00 -16.17 -8.28
#